data_AF-A0A945PA18-F1
#
_entry.id   AF-A0A945PA18-F1
#
_cell.length_a   1.000
_cell.length_b   1.000
_cell.length_c   1.000
_cell.angle_alpha   90.00
_cell.angle_beta   90.00
_cell.angle_gamma   90.00
#
_symmetry.space_group_name_H-M   'P 1'
#
loop_
_entity.id
_entity.type
_entity.pdbx_description
1 polymer ?
#
loop_
_entity_poly.entity_id
_entity_poly.type
_entity_poly.pdbx_seq_one_letter_code
_entity_poly.pdbx_strand_id
1 'polypeptide(L)'
;MGKITERNTDPSTAGSWGKVSISPTDDVVVGSFSTWTLTFTVGDYAMDVGGGLKIGTRRQADFGHPQFDDPAADNYATVSCSRDGARCETYFDHRGHKRPFNAVVVVRLAAGPLYPGDTITVVLGETSGGSRGLAVQTFPESASDFAVFMDPISSGEYKRVYCETPNFRILTGPSEYFTVVAPTLVQAGESFRVQVRGNDKFGNPTPVTANGLSLDADPTIEINLSETDGRATWIEGVTLNGSGVRRLDLKDGDTVLATTNPIVVGDNTDEIICWGDTQAQTASTVGVGTPDEYFAYARDCAAIDFTTHQGNDFILSDDDLEKVRQAALKHNEPGRFAAFFGWEWSGPTGTGGDRNVLFLDDEGPIYRSSHWQLWAEEVADGAPATEAVHARDLQARMRDYIAETGRKVIMVPHIGGRRSDF
;
A
#
# COMPACT_ATOMS: atom_id res chain seq x y z
N MET A 1 -1.60 -18.06 -3.05
CA MET A 1 -1.27 -16.94 -2.13
C MET A 1 -0.77 -15.80 -3.02
N GLY A 2 -1.43 -14.64 -3.02
CA GLY A 2 -1.18 -13.59 -4.02
C GLY A 2 0.18 -12.90 -3.88
N LYS A 3 0.58 -12.11 -4.87
CA LYS A 3 1.78 -11.23 -4.85
C LYS A 3 1.82 -10.24 -3.68
N ILE A 4 0.77 -10.18 -2.86
CA ILE A 4 0.56 -9.27 -1.72
C ILE A 4 1.82 -9.16 -0.82
N THR A 5 2.52 -10.25 -0.57
CA THR A 5 3.74 -10.20 0.26
C THR A 5 5.02 -10.52 -0.50
N GLU A 6 4.91 -11.09 -1.72
CA GLU A 6 5.99 -11.82 -2.41
C GLU A 6 6.80 -12.74 -1.48
N ARG A 7 6.17 -13.15 -0.38
CA ARG A 7 6.80 -13.92 0.67
C ARG A 7 6.87 -15.36 0.22
N ASN A 8 8.05 -15.93 0.27
CA ASN A 8 8.20 -17.37 0.05
C ASN A 8 7.67 -18.10 1.30
N THR A 9 6.48 -18.68 1.18
CA THR A 9 5.87 -19.53 2.20
C THR A 9 5.98 -21.01 1.87
N ASP A 10 6.73 -21.39 0.83
CA ASP A 10 6.93 -22.79 0.45
C ASP A 10 8.03 -23.42 1.31
N PRO A 11 7.67 -24.23 2.33
CA PRO A 11 8.63 -24.84 3.23
C PRO A 11 9.54 -25.85 2.53
N SER A 12 9.18 -26.33 1.32
CA SER A 12 10.01 -27.27 0.56
C SER A 12 11.35 -26.63 0.11
N THR A 13 11.38 -25.30 0.00
CA THR A 13 12.59 -24.54 -0.36
C THR A 13 13.55 -24.36 0.82
N ALA A 14 13.11 -24.60 2.06
CA ALA A 14 13.90 -24.35 3.26
C ALA A 14 15.17 -25.23 3.34
N GLY A 15 15.09 -26.47 2.85
CA GLY A 15 16.24 -27.38 2.82
C GLY A 15 17.33 -26.91 1.87
N SER A 16 16.96 -26.41 0.69
CA SER A 16 17.92 -26.00 -0.35
C SER A 16 18.40 -24.56 -0.18
N TRP A 17 17.47 -23.59 -0.17
CA TRP A 17 17.77 -22.15 -0.09
C TRP A 17 18.00 -21.65 1.33
N GLY A 18 17.79 -22.49 2.34
CA GLY A 18 17.82 -22.09 3.73
C GLY A 18 16.52 -21.44 4.18
N LYS A 19 16.53 -20.92 5.40
CA LYS A 19 15.35 -20.33 6.04
C LYS A 19 15.69 -19.09 6.86
N VAL A 20 14.71 -18.21 7.03
CA VAL A 20 14.81 -17.02 7.87
C VAL A 20 13.79 -17.09 9.00
N SER A 21 14.22 -16.74 10.21
CA SER A 21 13.33 -16.35 11.31
C SER A 21 13.54 -14.87 11.64
N ILE A 22 12.45 -14.21 12.01
CA ILE A 22 12.41 -12.81 12.41
C ILE A 22 11.81 -12.74 13.82
N SER A 23 12.34 -11.87 14.68
CA SER A 23 11.80 -11.59 16.01
C SER A 23 12.08 -10.14 16.42
N PRO A 24 11.22 -9.50 17.24
CA PRO A 24 9.92 -9.98 17.70
C PRO A 24 8.87 -10.00 16.57
N THR A 25 7.70 -10.59 16.85
CA THR A 25 6.53 -10.60 15.95
C THR A 25 5.38 -9.74 16.45
N ASP A 26 5.60 -9.00 17.53
CA ASP A 26 4.61 -8.12 18.09
C ASP A 26 4.24 -7.01 17.10
N ASP A 27 2.99 -6.57 17.19
CA ASP A 27 2.51 -5.41 16.44
C ASP A 27 3.31 -4.17 16.85
N VAL A 28 3.63 -3.32 15.88
CA VAL A 28 4.31 -2.04 16.11
C VAL A 28 3.40 -0.88 15.72
N VAL A 29 3.68 0.33 16.23
CA VAL A 29 2.90 1.54 15.91
C VAL A 29 3.66 2.38 14.89
N VAL A 30 2.94 3.01 13.96
CA VAL A 30 3.52 3.93 12.97
C VAL A 30 4.45 4.97 13.60
N GLY A 31 5.60 5.20 12.98
CA GLY A 31 6.61 6.17 13.43
C GLY A 31 7.14 5.98 14.86
N SER A 32 6.96 4.79 15.44
CA SER A 32 7.72 4.36 16.61
C SER A 32 9.14 3.92 16.19
N PHE A 33 9.95 3.51 17.16
CA PHE A 33 11.23 2.85 16.90
C PHE A 33 11.19 1.45 17.47
N SER A 34 11.68 0.49 16.69
CA SER A 34 11.66 -0.93 17.04
C SER A 34 12.96 -1.61 16.62
N THR A 35 13.24 -2.76 17.23
CA THR A 35 14.41 -3.59 16.91
C THR A 35 13.94 -4.94 16.41
N TRP A 36 14.50 -5.41 15.29
CA TRP A 36 14.26 -6.75 14.76
C TRP A 36 15.55 -7.53 14.60
N THR A 37 15.55 -8.78 15.03
CA THR A 37 16.60 -9.75 14.77
C THR A 37 16.13 -10.72 13.70
N LEU A 38 16.83 -10.72 12.56
CA LEU A 38 16.66 -11.66 11.47
C LEU A 38 17.78 -12.68 11.53
N THR A 39 17.44 -13.97 11.59
CA THR A 39 18.42 -15.06 11.55
C THR A 39 18.19 -15.89 10.29
N PHE A 40 19.10 -15.75 9.33
CA PHE A 40 19.18 -16.64 8.17
C PHE A 40 20.00 -17.88 8.53
N THR A 41 19.46 -19.07 8.26
CA THR A 41 20.15 -20.36 8.37
C THR A 41 20.40 -20.91 6.98
N VAL A 42 21.66 -21.21 6.67
CA VAL A 42 22.10 -21.71 5.36
C VAL A 42 21.53 -23.12 5.10
N GLY A 43 20.96 -23.32 3.92
CA GLY A 43 20.51 -24.63 3.42
C GLY A 43 21.60 -25.35 2.62
N ASP A 44 21.21 -26.36 1.83
CA ASP A 44 22.13 -27.15 0.99
C ASP A 44 22.97 -26.29 0.03
N TYR A 45 22.41 -25.17 -0.43
CA TYR A 45 23.14 -24.17 -1.21
C TYR A 45 24.04 -23.34 -0.28
N ALA A 46 25.21 -23.90 0.02
CA ALA A 46 26.28 -23.22 0.75
C ALA A 46 26.61 -21.86 0.13
N MET A 47 26.95 -20.88 0.98
CA MET A 47 27.29 -19.52 0.55
C MET A 47 28.81 -19.38 0.48
N ASP A 48 29.31 -19.12 -0.73
CA ASP A 48 30.73 -18.86 -0.95
C ASP A 48 31.05 -17.36 -0.83
N VAL A 49 32.33 -17.03 -0.70
CA VAL A 49 32.81 -15.65 -0.66
C VAL A 49 32.39 -14.90 -1.92
N GLY A 50 31.84 -13.70 -1.74
CA GLY A 50 31.18 -12.89 -2.77
C GLY A 50 29.66 -13.05 -2.78
N GLY A 51 29.14 -14.19 -2.33
CA GLY A 51 27.71 -14.40 -2.11
C GLY A 51 27.16 -13.49 -1.02
N GLY A 52 25.84 -13.49 -0.83
CA GLY A 52 25.24 -12.64 0.17
C GLY A 52 23.72 -12.64 0.24
N LEU A 53 23.23 -11.80 1.15
CA LEU A 53 21.82 -11.53 1.38
C LEU A 53 21.47 -10.08 0.98
N LYS A 54 20.22 -9.90 0.56
CA LYS A 54 19.55 -8.59 0.47
C LYS A 54 18.31 -8.62 1.33
N ILE A 55 18.13 -7.60 2.17
CA ILE A 55 16.98 -7.47 3.08
C ILE A 55 16.27 -6.16 2.76
N GLY A 56 15.03 -6.22 2.28
CA GLY A 56 14.26 -5.05 1.88
C GLY A 56 12.94 -4.89 2.62
N THR A 57 12.32 -3.75 2.42
CA THR A 57 10.88 -3.54 2.60
C THR A 57 10.28 -3.15 1.25
N ARG A 58 8.94 -3.13 1.12
CA ARG A 58 8.31 -2.65 -0.11
C ARG A 58 8.69 -1.18 -0.36
N ARG A 59 8.80 -0.79 -1.62
CA ARG A 59 9.28 0.53 -2.06
C ARG A 59 8.51 1.70 -1.45
N GLN A 60 7.23 1.51 -1.17
CA GLN A 60 6.32 2.51 -0.65
C GLN A 60 6.44 2.63 0.88
N ALA A 61 7.00 1.61 1.53
CA ALA A 61 7.27 1.64 2.95
C ALA A 61 8.43 2.60 3.24
N ASP A 62 8.17 3.61 4.06
CA ASP A 62 9.12 4.65 4.43
C ASP A 62 9.78 4.37 5.79
N PHE A 63 10.12 3.10 6.03
CA PHE A 63 10.98 2.71 7.15
C PHE A 63 12.29 3.50 7.13
N GLY A 64 12.86 3.71 8.32
CA GLY A 64 14.19 4.28 8.46
C GLY A 64 15.23 3.47 7.69
N HIS A 65 16.26 4.13 7.16
CA HIS A 65 17.32 3.47 6.41
C HIS A 65 18.37 2.89 7.37
N PRO A 66 18.57 1.56 7.41
CA PRO A 66 19.59 0.98 8.27
C PRO A 66 20.99 1.50 7.96
N GLN A 67 21.80 1.70 8.99
CA GLN A 67 23.18 2.15 8.90
C GLN A 67 24.08 1.33 9.84
N PHE A 68 25.37 1.23 9.51
CA PHE A 68 26.32 0.33 10.20
C PHE A 68 27.51 1.06 10.83
N ASP A 69 27.46 2.40 10.88
CA ASP A 69 28.61 3.25 11.19
C ASP A 69 28.56 3.86 12.60
N ASP A 70 27.38 4.32 13.05
CA ASP A 70 27.21 5.03 14.32
C ASP A 70 26.24 4.28 15.25
N PRO A 71 26.73 3.60 16.30
CA PRO A 71 25.89 2.83 17.22
C PRO A 71 24.95 3.69 18.10
N ALA A 72 25.15 5.01 18.16
CA ALA A 72 24.28 5.93 18.87
C ALA A 72 23.21 6.59 17.98
N ALA A 73 23.38 6.57 16.66
CA ALA A 73 22.41 7.16 15.73
C ALA A 73 21.23 6.22 15.45
N ASP A 74 20.10 6.78 15.01
CA ASP A 74 18.92 6.00 14.61
C ASP A 74 19.25 4.98 13.51
N ASN A 75 18.41 3.96 13.43
CA ASN A 75 18.47 2.91 12.41
C ASN A 75 19.80 2.14 12.42
N TYR A 76 20.53 2.14 13.53
CA TYR A 76 21.76 1.37 13.65
C TYR A 76 21.47 -0.13 13.46
N ALA A 77 22.33 -0.80 12.71
CA ALA A 77 22.21 -2.21 12.43
C ALA A 77 23.54 -2.94 12.60
N THR A 78 23.47 -4.22 12.94
CA THR A 78 24.64 -5.08 13.09
C THR A 78 24.47 -6.40 12.34
N VAL A 79 25.59 -7.02 11.97
CA VAL A 79 25.62 -8.33 11.33
C VAL A 79 26.68 -9.21 11.97
N SER A 80 26.34 -10.47 12.25
CA SER A 80 27.27 -11.48 12.75
C SER A 80 27.05 -12.83 12.06
N CYS A 81 28.11 -13.63 11.93
CA CYS A 81 28.05 -15.00 11.41
C CYS A 81 28.33 -16.01 12.53
N SER A 82 27.71 -17.19 12.48
CA SER A 82 28.00 -18.28 13.44
C SER A 82 29.37 -18.92 13.25
N ARG A 83 29.87 -18.92 12.01
CA ARG A 83 31.12 -19.60 11.64
C ARG A 83 32.32 -18.71 11.92
N ASP A 84 33.30 -19.24 12.66
CA ASP A 84 34.54 -18.53 12.93
C ASP A 84 35.32 -18.21 11.64
N GLY A 85 35.90 -17.02 11.59
CA GLY A 85 36.59 -16.47 10.42
C GLY A 85 35.69 -15.96 9.29
N ALA A 86 34.36 -16.17 9.36
CA ALA A 86 33.43 -15.57 8.41
C ALA A 86 33.25 -14.06 8.68
N ARG A 87 33.25 -13.25 7.61
CA ARG A 87 33.10 -11.79 7.70
C ARG A 87 32.21 -11.27 6.60
N CYS A 88 31.35 -10.29 6.94
CA CYS A 88 30.47 -9.63 5.99
C CYS A 88 30.88 -8.17 5.75
N GLU A 89 30.74 -7.72 4.52
CA GLU A 89 30.62 -6.30 4.15
C GLU A 89 29.14 -5.93 4.14
N THR A 90 28.81 -4.76 4.69
CA THR A 90 27.42 -4.33 4.88
C THR A 90 27.23 -2.89 4.47
N TYR A 91 26.13 -2.60 3.78
CA TYR A 91 25.72 -1.24 3.44
C TYR A 91 24.23 -1.21 3.09
N PHE A 92 23.65 -0.01 3.04
CA PHE A 92 22.30 0.20 2.54
C PHE A 92 22.33 0.76 1.12
N ASP A 93 21.56 0.17 0.22
CA ASP A 93 21.45 0.58 -1.17
C ASP A 93 19.99 0.91 -1.51
N HIS A 94 19.71 2.19 -1.79
CA HIS A 94 18.39 2.68 -2.16
C HIS A 94 17.82 2.09 -3.47
N ARG A 95 18.68 1.44 -4.27
CA ARG A 95 18.32 0.81 -5.54
C ARG A 95 18.99 -0.56 -5.71
N GLY A 96 19.29 -1.23 -4.60
CA GLY A 96 20.05 -2.47 -4.58
C GLY A 96 19.29 -3.70 -5.08
N HIS A 97 17.97 -3.61 -5.28
CA HIS A 97 17.18 -4.74 -5.78
C HIS A 97 16.01 -4.29 -6.68
N LYS A 98 15.29 -5.26 -7.27
CA LYS A 98 14.17 -5.00 -8.16
C LYS A 98 12.91 -4.60 -7.39
N ARG A 99 11.98 -3.92 -8.06
CA ARG A 99 10.64 -3.65 -7.52
C ARG A 99 9.92 -4.98 -7.23
N PRO A 100 9.12 -5.06 -6.16
CA PRO A 100 8.74 -3.98 -5.25
C PRO A 100 9.72 -3.70 -4.10
N PHE A 101 10.85 -4.40 -3.98
CA PHE A 101 11.80 -4.25 -2.86
C PHE A 101 13.08 -3.51 -3.27
N ASN A 102 13.01 -2.25 -3.71
CA ASN A 102 14.17 -1.59 -4.32
C ASN A 102 15.29 -1.26 -3.32
N ALA A 103 14.93 -0.71 -2.15
CA ALA A 103 15.86 -0.27 -1.14
C ALA A 103 16.15 -1.43 -0.18
N VAL A 104 17.42 -1.79 -0.03
CA VAL A 104 17.82 -3.00 0.68
C VAL A 104 19.07 -2.78 1.52
N VAL A 105 19.12 -3.45 2.66
CA VAL A 105 20.37 -3.81 3.32
C VAL A 105 21.04 -4.88 2.48
N VAL A 106 22.31 -4.65 2.13
CA VAL A 106 23.17 -5.63 1.46
C VAL A 106 24.11 -6.22 2.50
N VAL A 107 24.14 -7.55 2.60
CA VAL A 107 25.10 -8.31 3.41
C VAL A 107 25.90 -9.19 2.46
N ARG A 108 27.15 -8.84 2.18
CA ARG A 108 28.04 -9.60 1.30
C ARG A 108 29.08 -10.36 2.10
N LEU A 109 29.19 -11.67 1.89
CA LEU A 109 30.21 -12.48 2.53
C LEU A 109 31.59 -12.15 1.93
N ALA A 110 32.46 -11.51 2.70
CA ALA A 110 33.78 -11.05 2.27
C ALA A 110 34.89 -12.06 2.59
N ALA A 111 34.69 -12.94 3.57
CA ALA A 111 35.61 -14.02 3.91
C ALA A 111 34.86 -15.16 4.61
N GLY A 112 35.39 -16.38 4.50
CA GLY A 112 34.91 -17.57 5.22
C GLY A 112 33.57 -18.09 4.68
N PRO A 113 33.55 -19.11 3.81
CA PRO A 113 32.30 -19.66 3.27
C PRO A 113 31.42 -20.23 4.39
N LEU A 114 30.10 -20.15 4.20
CA LEU A 114 29.09 -20.68 5.12
C LEU A 114 28.45 -21.94 4.55
N TYR A 115 28.27 -22.94 5.40
CA TYR A 115 27.79 -24.27 5.05
C TYR A 115 26.41 -24.55 5.66
N PRO A 116 25.71 -25.62 5.24
CA PRO A 116 24.39 -25.94 5.79
C PRO A 116 24.38 -25.92 7.32
N GLY A 117 23.46 -25.16 7.90
CA GLY A 117 23.32 -24.96 9.36
C GLY A 117 24.10 -23.77 9.94
N ASP A 118 25.07 -23.20 9.22
CA ASP A 118 25.67 -21.92 9.60
C ASP A 118 24.63 -20.79 9.49
N THR A 119 24.78 -19.73 10.29
CA THR A 119 23.83 -18.61 10.33
C THR A 119 24.46 -17.26 10.06
N ILE A 120 23.65 -16.36 9.49
CA ILE A 120 23.87 -14.91 9.47
C ILE A 120 22.75 -14.29 10.32
N THR A 121 23.14 -13.56 11.35
CA THR A 121 22.22 -12.79 12.19
C THR A 121 22.36 -11.30 11.87
N VAL A 122 21.25 -10.66 11.52
CA VAL A 122 21.16 -9.22 11.28
C VAL A 122 20.23 -8.61 12.33
N VAL A 123 20.71 -7.63 13.08
CA VAL A 123 19.87 -6.85 14.00
C VAL A 123 19.62 -5.50 13.35
N LEU A 124 18.37 -5.22 12.99
CA LEU A 124 17.91 -3.93 12.50
C LEU A 124 17.40 -3.10 13.67
N GLY A 125 17.91 -1.89 13.84
CA GLY A 125 17.55 -1.04 14.97
C GLY A 125 18.20 -1.48 16.29
N GLU A 126 19.47 -1.89 16.27
CA GLU A 126 20.23 -2.31 17.45
C GLU A 126 20.42 -1.11 18.41
N THR A 127 20.15 -1.28 19.70
CA THR A 127 20.04 -0.17 20.68
C THR A 127 21.14 -0.14 21.73
N SER A 128 22.02 -1.16 21.82
CA SER A 128 23.05 -1.27 22.86
C SER A 128 24.02 -0.08 22.87
N GLY A 129 24.20 0.60 21.74
CA GLY A 129 25.01 1.80 21.60
C GLY A 129 24.31 3.14 21.83
N GLY A 130 23.01 3.15 22.13
CA GLY A 130 22.22 4.35 22.37
C GLY A 130 21.28 4.77 21.23
N SER A 131 21.27 4.04 20.11
CA SER A 131 20.26 4.21 19.06
C SER A 131 18.84 4.09 19.61
N ARG A 132 17.89 4.82 19.01
CA ARG A 132 16.46 4.65 19.32
C ARG A 132 15.87 3.37 18.74
N GLY A 133 16.52 2.78 17.73
CA GLY A 133 16.04 1.62 16.97
C GLY A 133 15.82 1.95 15.49
N LEU A 134 15.13 1.08 14.76
CA LEU A 134 14.71 1.29 13.38
C LEU A 134 13.39 2.07 13.37
N ALA A 135 13.35 3.21 12.69
CA ALA A 135 12.12 3.99 12.54
C ALA A 135 11.08 3.20 11.73
N VAL A 136 9.90 3.03 12.32
CA VAL A 136 8.75 2.37 11.67
C VAL A 136 8.10 3.33 10.68
N GLN A 137 7.64 2.80 9.54
CA GLN A 137 6.94 3.56 8.49
C GLN A 137 5.76 4.39 9.05
N THR A 138 5.34 5.43 8.34
CA THR A 138 4.37 6.42 8.84
C THR A 138 2.91 6.08 8.57
N PHE A 139 2.62 4.93 7.97
CA PHE A 139 1.27 4.47 7.66
C PHE A 139 1.05 3.02 8.08
N PRO A 140 -0.19 2.64 8.48
CA PRO A 140 -0.48 1.30 8.96
C PRO A 140 -0.43 0.26 7.83
N GLU A 141 -0.11 -0.97 8.18
CA GLU A 141 -0.08 -2.11 7.27
C GLU A 141 -0.49 -3.38 8.04
N SER A 142 -1.41 -4.16 7.48
CA SER A 142 -1.93 -5.38 8.12
C SER A 142 -0.98 -6.57 8.03
N ALA A 143 -0.01 -6.52 7.12
CA ALA A 143 0.87 -7.63 6.78
C ALA A 143 2.23 -7.11 6.28
N SER A 144 3.06 -6.61 7.21
CA SER A 144 4.42 -6.17 6.92
C SER A 144 5.45 -7.30 7.11
N ASP A 145 6.54 -7.25 6.35
CA ASP A 145 7.62 -8.25 6.36
C ASP A 145 8.96 -7.63 5.96
N PHE A 146 10.05 -8.24 6.42
CA PHE A 146 11.40 -7.95 5.93
C PHE A 146 11.83 -8.99 4.91
N ALA A 147 12.06 -8.50 3.71
CA ALA A 147 12.22 -9.27 2.52
C ALA A 147 13.64 -9.79 2.31
N VAL A 148 13.90 -11.05 2.66
CA VAL A 148 15.25 -11.64 2.55
C VAL A 148 15.45 -12.43 1.25
N PHE A 149 16.45 -12.03 0.47
CA PHE A 149 16.87 -12.69 -0.74
C PHE A 149 18.31 -13.17 -0.65
N MET A 150 18.64 -14.31 -1.25
CA MET A 150 19.99 -14.89 -1.26
C MET A 150 20.53 -15.06 -2.68
N ASP A 151 21.81 -14.75 -2.84
CA ASP A 151 22.65 -15.18 -3.97
C ASP A 151 23.90 -15.88 -3.38
N PRO A 152 23.96 -17.22 -3.38
CA PRO A 152 24.99 -17.94 -2.63
C PRO A 152 26.40 -17.84 -3.23
N ILE A 153 26.53 -17.47 -4.51
CA ILE A 153 27.79 -17.58 -5.27
C ILE A 153 28.11 -16.33 -6.11
N SER A 154 27.54 -15.17 -5.78
CA SER A 154 27.74 -13.92 -6.50
C SER A 154 27.37 -13.97 -7.99
N SER A 155 26.32 -14.73 -8.32
CA SER A 155 25.82 -14.85 -9.70
C SER A 155 25.09 -13.59 -10.19
N GLY A 156 24.65 -12.74 -9.28
CA GLY A 156 23.74 -11.62 -9.55
C GLY A 156 22.26 -12.00 -9.43
N GLU A 157 21.93 -13.28 -9.33
CA GLU A 157 20.57 -13.80 -9.26
C GLU A 157 20.15 -14.07 -7.81
N TYR A 158 19.36 -13.15 -7.26
CA TYR A 158 18.84 -13.23 -5.90
C TYR A 158 17.49 -13.95 -5.86
N LYS A 159 17.36 -15.00 -5.04
CA LYS A 159 16.11 -15.74 -4.81
C LYS A 159 15.54 -15.46 -3.44
N ARG A 160 14.20 -15.39 -3.34
CA ARG A 160 13.50 -15.15 -2.07
C ARG A 160 13.64 -16.36 -1.15
N VAL A 161 14.16 -16.14 0.05
CA VAL A 161 14.33 -17.19 1.05
C VAL A 161 13.01 -17.42 1.78
N TYR A 162 12.73 -18.69 2.11
CA TYR A 162 11.60 -19.07 2.95
C TYR A 162 11.70 -18.40 4.32
N CYS A 163 10.63 -17.74 4.76
CA CYS A 163 10.58 -17.12 6.09
C CYS A 163 9.53 -17.84 6.95
N GLU A 164 9.96 -18.39 8.09
CA GLU A 164 9.13 -19.20 8.99
C GLU A 164 8.26 -18.37 9.95
N THR A 165 8.65 -17.12 10.20
CA THR A 165 7.97 -16.21 11.14
C THR A 165 6.83 -15.45 10.48
N PRO A 166 5.57 -15.46 10.95
CA PRO A 166 4.48 -14.72 10.31
C PRO A 166 4.77 -13.21 10.13
N ASN A 167 4.00 -12.56 9.24
CA ASN A 167 4.04 -11.11 9.11
C ASN A 167 3.64 -10.46 10.44
N PHE A 168 4.13 -9.25 10.69
CA PHE A 168 3.70 -8.39 11.79
C PHE A 168 2.80 -7.28 11.26
N ARG A 169 2.00 -6.66 12.15
CA ARG A 169 1.17 -5.51 11.79
C ARG A 169 1.83 -4.22 12.21
N ILE A 170 1.50 -3.16 11.47
CA ILE A 170 1.82 -1.79 11.78
C ILE A 170 0.49 -1.09 12.06
N LEU A 171 0.29 -0.68 13.31
CA LEU A 171 -0.91 -0.06 13.84
C LEU A 171 -0.84 1.45 13.72
N THR A 172 -2.00 2.10 13.63
CA THR A 172 -2.11 3.56 13.74
C THR A 172 -1.68 4.04 15.12
N GLY A 173 -1.25 5.31 15.19
CA GLY A 173 -0.94 5.98 16.44
C GLY A 173 -2.20 6.40 17.23
N PRO A 174 -2.04 6.92 18.45
CA PRO A 174 -3.14 7.54 19.17
C PRO A 174 -3.70 8.74 18.39
N SER A 175 -4.98 9.05 18.56
CA SER A 175 -5.56 10.22 17.92
C SER A 175 -4.97 11.51 18.51
N GLU A 176 -4.49 12.39 17.65
CA GLU A 176 -3.97 13.71 18.01
C GLU A 176 -4.92 14.85 17.60
N TYR A 177 -5.75 14.63 16.57
CA TYR A 177 -6.74 15.61 16.13
C TYR A 177 -7.92 14.95 15.42
N PHE A 178 -9.06 15.65 15.36
CA PHE A 178 -10.23 15.22 14.62
C PHE A 178 -10.27 15.82 13.21
N THR A 179 -10.92 15.11 12.29
CA THR A 179 -11.35 15.64 11.00
C THR A 179 -12.82 15.35 10.82
N VAL A 180 -13.52 16.32 10.23
CA VAL A 180 -14.94 16.21 9.92
C VAL A 180 -15.12 16.57 8.46
N VAL A 181 -15.75 15.69 7.68
CA VAL A 181 -15.95 15.87 6.24
C VAL A 181 -17.43 15.80 5.92
N ALA A 182 -17.90 16.77 5.14
CA ALA A 182 -19.29 16.87 4.69
C ALA A 182 -19.34 16.98 3.15
N PRO A 183 -20.46 16.61 2.52
CA PRO A 183 -20.69 16.90 1.11
C PRO A 183 -20.52 18.39 0.79
N THR A 184 -20.00 18.70 -0.40
CA THR A 184 -19.76 20.11 -0.79
C THR A 184 -21.07 20.84 -1.10
N LEU A 185 -22.06 20.14 -1.66
CA LEU A 185 -23.39 20.66 -1.96
C LEU A 185 -24.44 19.85 -1.20
N VAL A 186 -25.39 20.53 -0.56
CA VAL A 186 -26.56 19.90 0.08
C VAL A 186 -27.80 20.76 -0.15
N GLN A 187 -28.98 20.15 -0.12
CA GLN A 187 -30.24 20.87 -0.19
C GLN A 187 -30.74 21.25 1.20
N ALA A 188 -31.26 22.47 1.34
CA ALA A 188 -31.85 22.95 2.58
C ALA A 188 -33.00 22.02 3.03
N GLY A 189 -32.96 21.59 4.30
CA GLY A 189 -33.98 20.73 4.90
C GLY A 189 -33.88 19.24 4.53
N GLU A 190 -33.03 18.85 3.58
CA GLU A 190 -32.77 17.44 3.27
C GLU A 190 -31.64 16.88 4.13
N SER A 191 -31.76 15.60 4.50
CA SER A 191 -30.77 14.91 5.31
C SER A 191 -29.59 14.45 4.46
N PHE A 192 -28.38 14.62 4.99
CA PHE A 192 -27.14 14.08 4.46
C PHE A 192 -26.31 13.45 5.58
N ARG A 193 -25.13 12.92 5.23
CA ARG A 193 -24.20 12.32 6.19
C ARG A 193 -22.89 13.08 6.29
N VAL A 194 -22.28 13.07 7.47
CA VAL A 194 -21.00 13.70 7.76
C VAL A 194 -20.06 12.66 8.37
N GLN A 195 -18.82 12.55 7.88
CA GLN A 195 -17.84 11.66 8.50
C GLN A 195 -17.11 12.39 9.62
N VAL A 196 -16.99 11.74 10.78
CA VAL A 196 -16.13 12.16 11.88
C VAL A 196 -15.05 11.09 12.08
N ARG A 197 -13.79 11.50 12.19
CA ARG A 197 -12.69 10.58 12.50
C ARG A 197 -11.60 11.25 13.34
N GLY A 198 -10.97 10.46 14.21
CA GLY A 198 -9.69 10.82 14.79
C GLY A 198 -8.56 10.46 13.84
N ASN A 199 -7.46 11.22 13.88
CA ASN A 199 -6.26 10.92 13.12
C ASN A 199 -5.04 10.92 14.04
N ASP A 200 -4.08 10.07 13.77
CA ASP A 200 -2.76 10.13 14.41
C ASP A 200 -1.89 11.28 13.84
N LYS A 201 -0.69 11.45 14.39
CA LYS A 201 0.25 12.51 13.98
C LYS A 201 0.63 12.52 12.50
N PHE A 202 0.43 11.40 11.79
CA PHE A 202 0.72 11.27 10.35
C PHE A 202 -0.54 11.40 9.50
N GLY A 203 -1.71 11.62 10.12
CA GLY A 203 -2.98 11.73 9.44
C GLY A 203 -3.65 10.41 9.13
N ASN A 204 -3.21 9.29 9.73
CA ASN A 204 -3.90 8.02 9.56
C ASN A 204 -5.20 8.02 10.38
N PRO A 205 -6.36 7.70 9.78
CA PRO A 205 -7.61 7.48 10.52
C PRO A 205 -7.37 6.43 11.61
N THR A 206 -7.71 6.74 12.86
CA THR A 206 -7.41 5.87 14.02
C THR A 206 -8.67 5.68 14.87
N PRO A 207 -8.87 4.51 15.50
CA PRO A 207 -10.01 4.29 16.39
C PRO A 207 -9.98 5.26 17.57
N VAL A 208 -11.16 5.76 17.98
CA VAL A 208 -11.31 6.74 19.06
C VAL A 208 -12.53 6.42 19.91
N THR A 209 -12.36 6.53 21.24
CA THR A 209 -13.49 6.62 22.18
C THR A 209 -13.64 8.07 22.66
N ALA A 210 -14.79 8.69 22.38
CA ALA A 210 -15.12 10.05 22.82
C ALA A 210 -16.63 10.18 23.02
N ASN A 211 -17.07 10.76 24.14
CA ASN A 211 -18.49 10.88 24.46
C ASN A 211 -18.88 12.34 24.67
N GLY A 212 -20.14 12.68 24.41
CA GLY A 212 -20.66 14.03 24.62
C GLY A 212 -20.14 15.06 23.61
N LEU A 213 -19.65 14.60 22.45
CA LEU A 213 -19.33 15.50 21.34
C LEU A 213 -20.62 16.08 20.77
N SER A 214 -20.54 17.27 20.16
CA SER A 214 -21.67 17.88 19.45
C SER A 214 -21.27 18.38 18.08
N LEU A 215 -22.15 18.22 17.09
CA LEU A 215 -22.01 18.76 15.74
C LEU A 215 -23.03 19.89 15.54
N ASP A 216 -22.54 21.06 15.14
CA ASP A 216 -23.33 22.29 14.96
C ASP A 216 -24.18 22.29 13.67
N ALA A 217 -25.07 21.30 13.56
CA ALA A 217 -26.09 21.15 12.52
C ALA A 217 -27.44 21.73 12.97
N ASP A 218 -28.49 21.61 12.15
CA ASP A 218 -29.83 22.14 12.44
C ASP A 218 -30.87 21.00 12.57
N PRO A 219 -31.19 20.51 13.79
CA PRO A 219 -30.65 20.89 15.10
C PRO A 219 -29.26 20.29 15.39
N THR A 220 -28.64 20.75 16.47
CA THR A 220 -27.38 20.18 16.98
C THR A 220 -27.51 18.68 17.23
N ILE A 221 -26.49 17.92 16.85
CA ILE A 221 -26.45 16.47 16.98
C ILE A 221 -25.42 16.08 18.03
N GLU A 222 -25.81 15.29 19.03
CA GLU A 222 -24.87 14.66 19.97
C GLU A 222 -24.21 13.43 19.35
N ILE A 223 -22.91 13.30 19.54
CA ILE A 223 -22.08 12.23 18.97
C ILE A 223 -21.31 11.53 20.08
N ASN A 224 -21.38 10.20 20.07
CA ASN A 224 -20.53 9.34 20.87
C ASN A 224 -19.78 8.41 19.90
N LEU A 225 -18.47 8.33 20.05
CA LEU A 225 -17.58 7.50 19.26
C LEU A 225 -17.03 6.38 20.14
N SER A 226 -16.91 5.18 19.57
CA SER A 226 -16.27 4.02 20.17
C SER A 226 -15.17 3.50 19.26
N GLU A 227 -14.08 2.99 19.84
CA GLU A 227 -13.03 2.29 19.07
C GLU A 227 -13.60 1.08 18.30
N THR A 228 -14.73 0.53 18.73
CA THR A 228 -15.44 -0.56 18.03
C THR A 228 -16.12 -0.12 16.75
N ASP A 229 -16.31 1.19 16.52
CA ASP A 229 -16.93 1.74 15.32
C ASP A 229 -15.96 1.73 14.12
N GLY A 230 -14.70 1.37 14.35
CA GLY A 230 -13.64 1.35 13.36
C GLY A 230 -12.79 2.61 13.42
N ARG A 231 -12.25 3.02 12.26
CA ARG A 231 -11.29 4.14 12.16
C ARG A 231 -11.94 5.48 11.80
N ALA A 232 -13.22 5.47 11.45
CA ALA A 232 -14.03 6.62 11.08
C ALA A 232 -15.51 6.27 11.24
N THR A 233 -16.35 7.26 11.56
CA THR A 233 -17.78 7.08 11.79
C THR A 233 -18.58 8.02 10.90
N TRP A 234 -19.56 7.50 10.18
CA TRP A 234 -20.53 8.31 9.44
C TRP A 234 -21.73 8.66 10.33
N ILE A 235 -21.95 9.96 10.53
CA ILE A 235 -23.11 10.51 11.23
C ILE A 235 -24.20 10.76 10.20
N GLU A 236 -25.28 9.98 10.29
CA GLU A 236 -26.44 10.06 9.40
C GLU A 236 -27.46 11.09 9.90
N GLY A 237 -28.34 11.56 9.00
CA GLY A 237 -29.47 12.42 9.39
C GLY A 237 -29.08 13.87 9.72
N VAL A 238 -27.93 14.34 9.23
CA VAL A 238 -27.50 15.73 9.37
C VAL A 238 -28.32 16.61 8.44
N THR A 239 -28.87 17.71 8.95
CA THR A 239 -29.68 18.65 8.16
C THR A 239 -29.18 20.07 8.38
N LEU A 240 -29.29 20.90 7.33
CA LEU A 240 -29.05 22.34 7.40
C LEU A 240 -30.24 23.10 6.84
N ASN A 241 -30.61 24.18 7.53
CA ASN A 241 -31.71 25.06 7.14
C ASN A 241 -31.18 26.38 6.58
N GLY A 242 -31.88 26.89 5.57
CA GLY A 242 -31.55 28.15 4.91
C GLY A 242 -30.38 28.03 3.93
N SER A 243 -30.48 28.75 2.82
CA SER A 243 -29.44 28.75 1.78
C SER A 243 -28.22 29.58 2.18
N GLY A 244 -27.06 29.21 1.64
CA GLY A 244 -25.78 29.89 1.88
C GLY A 244 -24.62 28.92 2.12
N VAL A 245 -23.46 29.46 2.50
CA VAL A 245 -22.28 28.64 2.83
C VAL A 245 -22.23 28.42 4.34
N ARG A 246 -22.22 27.15 4.77
CA ARG A 246 -22.06 26.73 6.16
C ARG A 246 -20.74 25.97 6.35
N ARG A 247 -20.29 25.94 7.60
CA ARG A 247 -19.29 25.00 8.11
C ARG A 247 -19.81 24.52 9.45
N LEU A 248 -19.70 23.22 9.70
CA LEU A 248 -20.15 22.62 10.95
C LEU A 248 -18.94 22.41 11.85
N ASP A 249 -19.08 22.80 13.10
CA ASP A 249 -18.06 22.59 14.12
C ASP A 249 -18.42 21.33 14.92
N LEU A 250 -17.44 20.44 15.05
CA LEU A 250 -17.45 19.37 16.05
C LEU A 250 -16.84 19.92 17.34
N LYS A 251 -17.60 19.85 18.44
CA LYS A 251 -17.22 20.45 19.72
C LYS A 251 -17.23 19.43 20.85
N ASP A 252 -16.33 19.63 21.81
CA ASP A 252 -16.38 19.04 23.15
C ASP A 252 -16.61 20.19 24.16
N GLY A 253 -17.83 20.28 24.67
CA GLY A 253 -18.31 21.47 25.36
C GLY A 253 -18.16 22.74 24.51
N ASP A 254 -17.43 23.73 25.01
CA ASP A 254 -17.16 24.99 24.30
C ASP A 254 -15.94 24.91 23.36
N THR A 255 -15.20 23.80 23.35
CA THR A 255 -13.97 23.65 22.56
C THR A 255 -14.28 23.10 21.17
N VAL A 256 -13.94 23.86 20.13
CA VAL A 256 -14.00 23.37 18.74
C VAL A 256 -12.82 22.44 18.48
N LEU A 257 -13.11 21.18 18.17
CA LEU A 257 -12.12 20.14 17.86
C LEU A 257 -11.77 20.10 16.37
N ALA A 258 -12.76 20.34 15.52
CA ALA A 258 -12.63 20.35 14.07
C ALA A 258 -13.79 21.08 13.41
N THR A 259 -13.55 21.61 12.22
CA THR A 259 -14.56 22.30 11.38
C THR A 259 -14.60 21.62 10.02
N THR A 260 -15.79 21.43 9.45
CA THR A 260 -15.94 20.82 8.12
C THR A 260 -15.30 21.66 7.00
N ASN A 261 -15.13 21.02 5.84
CA ASN A 261 -15.07 21.75 4.57
C ASN A 261 -16.32 22.66 4.39
N PRO A 262 -16.24 23.68 3.52
CA PRO A 262 -17.41 24.49 3.19
C PRO A 262 -18.53 23.64 2.60
N ILE A 263 -19.76 23.87 3.06
CA ILE A 263 -20.98 23.26 2.57
C ILE A 263 -21.81 24.36 1.92
N VAL A 264 -22.11 24.25 0.64
CA VAL A 264 -23.04 25.15 -0.05
C VAL A 264 -24.44 24.55 0.09
N VAL A 265 -25.28 25.23 0.87
CA VAL A 265 -26.69 24.87 1.07
C VAL A 265 -27.51 25.61 0.02
N GLY A 266 -28.13 24.85 -0.88
CA GLY A 266 -29.02 25.37 -1.93
C GLY A 266 -30.50 25.10 -1.64
N ASP A 267 -31.40 25.87 -2.26
CA ASP A 267 -32.85 25.61 -2.17
C ASP A 267 -33.28 24.42 -3.05
N ASN A 268 -32.54 24.16 -4.14
CA ASN A 268 -32.66 22.99 -5.01
C ASN A 268 -31.26 22.59 -5.48
N THR A 269 -30.91 21.29 -5.43
CA THR A 269 -29.60 20.79 -5.89
C THR A 269 -29.77 19.69 -6.94
N ASP A 270 -29.78 20.06 -8.21
CA ASP A 270 -29.87 19.11 -9.34
C ASP A 270 -28.52 18.45 -9.68
N GLU A 271 -27.43 18.93 -9.08
CA GLU A 271 -26.06 18.48 -9.30
C GLU A 271 -25.40 18.11 -7.97
N ILE A 272 -24.43 17.20 -8.04
CA ILE A 272 -23.56 16.82 -6.92
C ILE A 272 -22.11 17.10 -7.28
N ILE A 273 -21.28 17.41 -6.27
CA ILE A 273 -19.83 17.44 -6.39
C ILE A 273 -19.28 16.20 -5.71
N CYS A 274 -18.58 15.37 -6.50
CA CYS A 274 -17.92 14.17 -6.01
C CYS A 274 -16.40 14.36 -5.98
N TRP A 275 -15.78 13.91 -4.89
CA TRP A 275 -14.33 13.88 -4.70
C TRP A 275 -13.85 12.43 -4.82
N GLY A 276 -12.77 12.19 -5.55
CA GLY A 276 -12.28 10.84 -5.74
C GLY A 276 -10.80 10.75 -6.05
N ASP A 277 -10.24 9.58 -5.81
CA ASP A 277 -8.88 9.24 -6.19
C ASP A 277 -8.91 8.20 -7.32
N THR A 278 -8.47 8.61 -8.50
CA THR A 278 -8.49 7.73 -9.67
C THR A 278 -7.19 6.97 -9.86
N GLN A 279 -6.26 7.02 -8.89
CA GLN A 279 -4.96 6.39 -9.05
C GLN A 279 -4.37 5.85 -7.75
N ALA A 280 -4.58 4.56 -7.53
CA ALA A 280 -3.92 3.83 -6.46
C ALA A 280 -3.35 2.49 -6.92
N GLN A 281 -2.35 2.01 -6.19
CA GLN A 281 -1.78 0.70 -6.38
C GLN A 281 -1.82 -0.10 -5.07
N THR A 282 -2.01 -1.40 -5.19
CA THR A 282 -2.00 -2.35 -4.07
C THR A 282 -0.76 -3.21 -4.13
N ALA A 283 -0.61 -4.11 -3.17
CA ALA A 283 0.49 -5.06 -3.15
C ALA A 283 0.48 -6.10 -4.30
N SER A 284 -0.59 -6.14 -5.11
CA SER A 284 -0.63 -6.85 -6.39
C SER A 284 0.37 -6.29 -7.42
N THR A 285 0.81 -5.05 -7.24
CA THR A 285 1.85 -4.40 -8.05
C THR A 285 2.92 -3.81 -7.13
N VAL A 286 3.16 -2.49 -7.16
CA VAL A 286 4.20 -1.89 -6.33
C VAL A 286 3.68 -1.40 -4.98
N GLY A 287 2.37 -1.25 -4.75
CA GLY A 287 1.82 -0.71 -3.50
C GLY A 287 1.91 -1.65 -2.30
N VAL A 288 1.10 -1.35 -1.28
CA VAL A 288 0.92 -2.16 -0.06
C VAL A 288 -0.54 -2.56 0.10
N GLY A 289 -0.82 -3.52 0.97
CA GLY A 289 -2.19 -3.97 1.26
C GLY A 289 -2.89 -4.68 0.09
N THR A 290 -4.03 -5.25 0.40
CA THR A 290 -4.88 -5.96 -0.57
C THR A 290 -5.83 -5.00 -1.30
N PRO A 291 -6.35 -5.37 -2.49
CA PRO A 291 -7.45 -4.64 -3.11
C PRO A 291 -8.66 -4.45 -2.18
N ASP A 292 -8.98 -5.47 -1.36
CA ASP A 292 -10.07 -5.41 -0.38
C ASP A 292 -9.85 -4.28 0.63
N GLU A 293 -8.68 -4.24 1.27
CA GLU A 293 -8.32 -3.20 2.24
C GLU A 293 -8.30 -1.81 1.62
N TYR A 294 -7.82 -1.69 0.37
CA TYR A 294 -7.79 -0.43 -0.36
C TYR A 294 -9.20 0.13 -0.60
N PHE A 295 -10.10 -0.67 -1.20
CA PHE A 295 -11.46 -0.21 -1.47
C PHE A 295 -12.26 0.00 -0.18
N ALA A 296 -12.05 -0.83 0.85
CA ALA A 296 -12.62 -0.60 2.18
C ALA A 296 -12.15 0.74 2.77
N TYR A 297 -10.85 1.03 2.72
CA TYR A 297 -10.30 2.29 3.22
C TYR A 297 -10.87 3.50 2.47
N ALA A 298 -10.96 3.43 1.15
CA ALA A 298 -11.54 4.50 0.33
C ALA A 298 -13.00 4.80 0.73
N ARG A 299 -13.83 3.77 0.83
CA ARG A 299 -15.25 3.91 1.19
C ARG A 299 -15.45 4.35 2.65
N ASP A 300 -14.75 3.69 3.57
CA ASP A 300 -15.09 3.75 4.99
C ASP A 300 -14.27 4.81 5.73
N CYS A 301 -13.04 5.09 5.29
CA CYS A 301 -12.09 5.92 6.03
C CYS A 301 -11.72 7.22 5.32
N ALA A 302 -11.56 7.23 3.98
CA ALA A 302 -10.98 8.37 3.27
C ALA A 302 -11.94 9.56 3.11
N ALA A 303 -13.26 9.33 3.20
CA ALA A 303 -14.32 10.29 2.87
C ALA A 303 -14.25 10.79 1.41
N ILE A 304 -14.01 9.87 0.48
CA ILE A 304 -14.12 10.11 -0.96
C ILE A 304 -15.34 9.39 -1.52
N ASP A 305 -15.90 9.91 -2.60
CA ASP A 305 -17.13 9.44 -3.23
C ASP A 305 -16.86 8.36 -4.28
N PHE A 306 -15.65 8.32 -4.85
CA PHE A 306 -15.27 7.30 -5.81
C PHE A 306 -13.77 7.02 -5.83
N THR A 307 -13.42 5.81 -6.25
CA THR A 307 -12.02 5.41 -6.40
C THR A 307 -11.85 4.38 -7.51
N THR A 308 -10.61 4.12 -7.92
CA THR A 308 -10.29 2.99 -8.80
C THR A 308 -8.92 2.39 -8.48
N HIS A 309 -8.68 1.16 -8.90
CA HIS A 309 -7.34 0.55 -8.86
C HIS A 309 -6.60 0.83 -10.17
N GLN A 310 -5.32 1.12 -10.09
CA GLN A 310 -4.45 1.47 -11.22
C GLN A 310 -3.12 0.72 -11.12
N GLY A 311 -3.19 -0.60 -10.93
CA GLY A 311 -2.00 -1.45 -10.99
C GLY A 311 -1.41 -1.47 -12.41
N ASN A 312 -0.09 -1.41 -12.52
CA ASN A 312 0.61 -1.49 -13.81
C ASN A 312 0.30 -2.82 -14.52
N ASP A 313 -0.24 -2.71 -15.73
CA ASP A 313 -0.66 -3.80 -16.62
C ASP A 313 0.41 -4.89 -16.87
N PHE A 314 1.69 -4.50 -16.93
CA PHE A 314 2.79 -5.43 -17.17
C PHE A 314 3.21 -6.29 -15.97
N ILE A 315 2.64 -6.03 -14.79
CA ILE A 315 2.86 -6.80 -13.53
C ILE A 315 1.57 -7.52 -13.10
N LEU A 316 0.42 -6.94 -13.43
CA LEU A 316 -0.89 -7.39 -13.00
C LEU A 316 -1.32 -8.64 -13.78
N SER A 317 -1.31 -9.80 -13.12
CA SER A 317 -1.80 -11.06 -13.69
C SER A 317 -3.32 -11.08 -13.77
N ASP A 318 -3.88 -12.01 -14.55
CA ASP A 318 -5.34 -12.15 -14.65
C ASP A 318 -5.97 -12.52 -13.29
N ASP A 319 -5.29 -13.36 -12.49
CA ASP A 319 -5.71 -13.70 -11.12
C ASP A 319 -5.69 -12.49 -10.18
N ASP A 320 -4.70 -11.61 -10.32
CA ASP A 320 -4.63 -10.39 -9.51
C ASP A 320 -5.68 -9.36 -9.95
N LEU A 321 -5.94 -9.24 -11.24
CA LEU A 321 -7.01 -8.41 -11.79
C LEU A 321 -8.40 -8.89 -11.34
N GLU A 322 -8.62 -10.20 -11.27
CA GLU A 322 -9.87 -10.76 -10.75
C GLU A 322 -10.08 -10.41 -9.27
N LYS A 323 -9.02 -10.42 -8.43
CA LYS A 323 -9.12 -9.96 -7.04
C LYS A 323 -9.50 -8.48 -6.95
N VAL A 324 -8.94 -7.65 -7.84
CA VAL A 324 -9.31 -6.23 -7.94
C VAL A 324 -10.78 -6.09 -8.31
N ARG A 325 -11.26 -6.87 -9.29
CA ARG A 325 -12.67 -6.89 -9.71
C ARG A 325 -13.61 -7.27 -8.56
N GLN A 326 -13.30 -8.34 -7.83
CA GLN A 326 -14.08 -8.79 -6.68
C GLN A 326 -14.12 -7.75 -5.56
N ALA A 327 -12.99 -7.09 -5.27
CA ALA A 327 -12.94 -6.04 -4.27
C ALA A 327 -13.75 -4.80 -4.70
N ALA A 328 -13.64 -4.37 -5.97
CA ALA A 328 -14.44 -3.27 -6.49
C ALA A 328 -15.94 -3.57 -6.36
N LEU A 329 -16.39 -4.75 -6.82
CA LEU A 329 -17.78 -5.21 -6.68
C LEU A 329 -18.28 -5.23 -5.24
N LYS A 330 -17.48 -5.77 -4.32
CA LYS A 330 -17.83 -5.89 -2.89
C LYS A 330 -18.01 -4.52 -2.23
N HIS A 331 -17.21 -3.54 -2.62
CA HIS A 331 -17.16 -2.24 -1.97
C HIS A 331 -17.96 -1.16 -2.69
N ASN A 332 -18.42 -1.38 -3.92
CA ASN A 332 -19.32 -0.49 -4.62
C ASN A 332 -20.66 -0.36 -3.88
N GLU A 333 -21.09 0.86 -3.59
CA GLU A 333 -22.35 1.14 -2.89
C GLU A 333 -23.09 2.24 -3.65
N PRO A 334 -23.95 1.89 -4.64
CA PRO A 334 -24.64 2.86 -5.48
C PRO A 334 -25.35 3.96 -4.68
N GLY A 335 -25.15 5.22 -5.08
CA GLY A 335 -25.67 6.40 -4.39
C GLY A 335 -24.84 6.85 -3.18
N ARG A 336 -23.79 6.13 -2.80
CA ARG A 336 -22.94 6.43 -1.63
C ARG A 336 -21.45 6.37 -1.91
N PHE A 337 -20.98 5.41 -2.71
CA PHE A 337 -19.58 5.25 -3.08
C PHE A 337 -19.44 4.45 -4.38
N ALA A 338 -18.70 4.98 -5.35
CA ALA A 338 -18.43 4.29 -6.62
C ALA A 338 -17.02 3.67 -6.64
N ALA A 339 -16.96 2.35 -6.62
CA ALA A 339 -15.72 1.60 -6.75
C ALA A 339 -15.53 1.15 -8.21
N PHE A 340 -14.77 1.92 -9.00
CA PHE A 340 -14.54 1.60 -10.41
C PHE A 340 -13.50 0.51 -10.60
N PHE A 341 -13.80 -0.45 -11.48
CA PHE A 341 -12.84 -1.40 -11.99
C PHE A 341 -11.90 -0.72 -13.00
N GLY A 342 -10.60 -0.98 -12.89
CA GLY A 342 -9.59 -0.31 -13.72
C GLY A 342 -8.19 -0.87 -13.53
N TRP A 343 -7.28 -0.42 -14.39
CA TRP A 343 -5.87 -0.76 -14.39
C TRP A 343 -5.05 0.28 -15.17
N GLU A 344 -3.74 0.34 -14.89
CA GLU A 344 -2.83 1.33 -15.49
C GLU A 344 -2.09 0.72 -16.69
N TRP A 345 -2.40 1.17 -17.91
CA TRP A 345 -1.56 0.87 -19.07
C TRP A 345 -0.26 1.64 -18.97
N SER A 346 0.87 0.95 -19.00
CA SER A 346 2.15 1.51 -18.53
C SER A 346 3.28 1.38 -19.54
N GLY A 347 3.05 1.86 -20.77
CA GLY A 347 4.05 1.85 -21.84
C GLY A 347 5.18 2.89 -21.65
N PRO A 348 6.37 2.67 -22.25
CA PRO A 348 7.44 3.67 -22.29
C PRO A 348 6.96 5.06 -22.75
N THR A 349 7.63 6.13 -22.31
CA THR A 349 7.32 7.51 -22.73
C THR A 349 7.21 7.64 -24.25
N GLY A 350 8.10 7.00 -25.02
CA GLY A 350 8.08 7.08 -26.48
C GLY A 350 6.95 6.32 -27.17
N THR A 351 6.12 5.57 -26.44
CA THR A 351 4.97 4.85 -26.97
C THR A 351 3.63 5.30 -26.38
N GLY A 352 3.61 6.40 -25.59
CA GLY A 352 2.38 6.99 -25.06
C GLY A 352 2.35 7.29 -23.56
N GLY A 353 3.31 6.76 -22.79
CA GLY A 353 3.38 6.90 -21.33
C GLY A 353 2.20 6.31 -20.55
N ASP A 354 2.16 6.54 -19.23
CA ASP A 354 1.22 5.89 -18.33
C ASP A 354 -0.24 6.41 -18.53
N ARG A 355 -1.22 5.50 -18.53
CA ARG A 355 -2.64 5.82 -18.74
C ARG A 355 -3.55 5.00 -17.83
N ASN A 356 -4.41 5.68 -17.10
CA ASN A 356 -5.41 5.01 -16.30
C ASN A 356 -6.56 4.57 -17.19
N VAL A 357 -6.94 3.31 -17.11
CA VAL A 357 -8.11 2.74 -17.79
C VAL A 357 -9.15 2.45 -16.72
N LEU A 358 -10.34 3.02 -16.86
CA LEU A 358 -11.46 2.85 -15.93
C LEU A 358 -12.69 2.41 -16.71
N PHE A 359 -13.37 1.38 -16.20
CA PHE A 359 -14.64 0.90 -16.74
C PHE A 359 -15.77 1.44 -15.88
N LEU A 360 -16.86 1.88 -16.53
CA LEU A 360 -18.08 2.27 -15.81
C LEU A 360 -18.84 1.04 -15.29
N ASP A 361 -18.60 -0.12 -15.90
CA ASP A 361 -19.11 -1.42 -15.49
C ASP A 361 -18.09 -2.14 -14.59
N ASP A 362 -18.51 -3.23 -13.94
CA ASP A 362 -17.71 -3.99 -12.99
C ASP A 362 -16.71 -4.99 -13.64
N GLU A 363 -16.46 -4.88 -14.94
CA GLU A 363 -15.54 -5.75 -15.68
C GLU A 363 -15.06 -5.09 -17.00
N GLY A 364 -13.94 -5.56 -17.53
CA GLY A 364 -13.40 -5.10 -18.80
C GLY A 364 -12.14 -5.86 -19.23
N PRO A 365 -11.76 -5.82 -20.51
CA PRO A 365 -10.54 -6.47 -20.98
C PRO A 365 -9.30 -5.77 -20.43
N ILE A 366 -8.19 -6.51 -20.35
CA ILE A 366 -6.84 -5.97 -20.17
C ILE A 366 -6.06 -6.11 -21.47
N TYR A 367 -5.48 -5.00 -21.94
CA TYR A 367 -4.57 -4.99 -23.09
C TYR A 367 -3.22 -4.46 -22.62
N ARG A 368 -2.29 -5.38 -22.36
CA ARG A 368 -1.01 -5.05 -21.74
C ARG A 368 -0.06 -4.38 -22.73
N SER A 369 0.70 -3.41 -22.27
CA SER A 369 1.84 -2.79 -22.93
C SER A 369 2.97 -3.79 -23.16
N SER A 370 3.14 -4.74 -22.23
CA SER A 370 4.02 -5.90 -22.34
C SER A 370 3.74 -6.89 -21.20
N HIS A 371 4.20 -8.14 -21.32
CA HIS A 371 4.11 -9.16 -20.25
C HIS A 371 5.39 -9.28 -19.38
N TRP A 372 6.32 -8.32 -19.43
CA TRP A 372 7.71 -8.53 -19.00
C TRP A 372 7.95 -8.81 -17.50
N GLN A 373 7.03 -8.46 -16.59
CA GLN A 373 7.13 -8.79 -15.15
C GLN A 373 6.16 -9.87 -14.69
N LEU A 374 5.42 -10.48 -15.61
CA LEU A 374 4.62 -11.66 -15.29
C LEU A 374 5.52 -12.89 -15.23
N TRP A 375 5.19 -13.83 -14.37
CA TRP A 375 5.82 -15.15 -14.37
C TRP A 375 5.40 -15.93 -15.62
N ALA A 376 6.20 -16.91 -16.03
CA ALA A 376 5.94 -17.65 -17.27
C ALA A 376 4.56 -18.34 -17.23
N GLU A 377 4.18 -18.87 -16.07
CA GLU A 377 2.89 -19.49 -15.79
C GLU A 377 1.71 -18.49 -15.78
N GLU A 378 1.97 -17.19 -15.63
CA GLU A 378 0.94 -16.13 -15.68
C GLU A 378 0.70 -15.62 -17.12
N VAL A 379 1.52 -16.03 -18.09
CA VAL A 379 1.40 -15.60 -19.49
C VAL A 379 0.72 -16.70 -20.30
N ALA A 380 -0.53 -16.46 -20.72
CA ALA A 380 -1.27 -17.38 -21.56
C ALA A 380 -0.62 -17.56 -22.94
N ASP A 381 -0.79 -18.75 -23.54
CA ASP A 381 -0.28 -19.05 -24.87
C ASP A 381 -0.81 -18.05 -25.92
N GLY A 382 0.11 -17.43 -26.65
CA GLY A 382 -0.23 -16.42 -27.67
C GLY A 382 -0.59 -15.02 -27.13
N ALA A 383 -0.60 -14.81 -25.81
CA ALA A 383 -0.85 -13.49 -25.20
C ALA A 383 0.09 -12.38 -25.68
N PRO A 384 1.37 -12.62 -26.04
CA PRO A 384 2.21 -11.56 -26.63
C PRO A 384 1.63 -10.95 -27.92
N ALA A 385 0.83 -11.70 -28.69
CA ALA A 385 0.16 -11.16 -29.89
C ALA A 385 -0.99 -10.19 -29.54
N THR A 386 -1.47 -10.20 -28.30
CA THR A 386 -2.54 -9.32 -27.83
C THR A 386 -2.02 -8.07 -27.11
N GLU A 387 -0.70 -7.87 -27.06
CA GLU A 387 -0.10 -6.65 -26.51
C GLU A 387 -0.52 -5.40 -27.30
N ALA A 388 -0.72 -4.31 -26.57
CA ALA A 388 -0.93 -2.97 -27.08
C ALA A 388 0.32 -2.16 -26.78
N VAL A 389 1.37 -2.30 -27.62
CA VAL A 389 2.71 -1.74 -27.37
C VAL A 389 2.72 -0.21 -27.43
N HIS A 390 1.83 0.38 -28.24
CA HIS A 390 1.60 1.82 -28.31
C HIS A 390 0.23 2.18 -27.71
N ALA A 391 0.14 3.34 -27.05
CA ALA A 391 -1.12 3.90 -26.61
C ALA A 391 -2.18 4.01 -27.73
N ARG A 392 -1.77 4.16 -29.00
CA ARG A 392 -2.69 4.17 -30.15
C ARG A 392 -3.33 2.80 -30.38
N ASP A 393 -2.60 1.71 -30.14
CA ASP A 393 -3.11 0.35 -30.21
C ASP A 393 -4.14 0.13 -29.11
N LEU A 394 -3.83 0.58 -27.88
CA LEU A 394 -4.76 0.54 -26.76
C LEU A 394 -6.04 1.32 -27.08
N GLN A 395 -5.91 2.56 -27.57
CA GLN A 395 -7.04 3.39 -27.96
C GLN A 395 -7.90 2.75 -29.06
N ALA A 396 -7.28 2.09 -30.05
CA ALA A 396 -8.01 1.37 -31.10
C ALA A 396 -8.82 0.22 -30.50
N ARG A 397 -8.19 -0.63 -29.69
CA ARG A 397 -8.86 -1.74 -29.02
C ARG A 397 -9.99 -1.30 -28.09
N MET A 398 -9.80 -0.19 -27.36
CA MET A 398 -10.84 0.37 -26.51
C MET A 398 -12.03 0.93 -27.32
N ARG A 399 -11.77 1.53 -28.49
CA ARG A 399 -12.86 1.93 -29.40
C ARG A 399 -13.62 0.73 -29.95
N ASP A 400 -12.91 -0.32 -30.35
CA ASP A 400 -13.52 -1.56 -30.83
C ASP A 400 -14.39 -2.19 -29.72
N TYR A 401 -13.85 -2.28 -28.50
CA TYR A 401 -14.61 -2.74 -27.33
C TYR A 401 -15.88 -1.91 -27.07
N ILE A 402 -15.81 -0.58 -27.13
CA ILE A 402 -17.00 0.30 -27.00
C ILE A 402 -18.00 0.01 -28.13
N ALA A 403 -17.54 -0.14 -29.36
CA ALA A 403 -18.40 -0.37 -30.52
C ALA A 403 -19.10 -1.74 -30.48
N GLU A 404 -18.39 -2.77 -30.04
CA GLU A 404 -18.87 -4.15 -29.95
C GLU A 404 -19.84 -4.36 -28.78
N THR A 405 -19.56 -3.75 -27.63
CA THR A 405 -20.30 -4.02 -26.39
C THR A 405 -21.29 -2.92 -26.01
N GLY A 406 -21.13 -1.72 -26.55
CA GLY A 406 -21.86 -0.52 -26.11
C GLY A 406 -21.40 0.05 -24.76
N ARG A 407 -20.50 -0.65 -24.06
CA ARG A 407 -19.98 -0.27 -22.73
C ARG A 407 -19.07 0.94 -22.81
N LYS A 408 -18.83 1.57 -21.66
CA LYS A 408 -18.07 2.82 -21.55
C LYS A 408 -16.76 2.60 -20.82
N VAL A 409 -15.71 3.18 -21.37
CA VAL A 409 -14.36 3.21 -20.78
C VAL A 409 -13.86 4.65 -20.79
N ILE A 410 -13.22 5.04 -19.69
CA ILE A 410 -12.50 6.30 -19.54
C ILE A 410 -11.01 5.98 -19.59
N MET A 411 -10.28 6.72 -20.41
CA MET A 411 -8.82 6.66 -20.47
C MET A 411 -8.25 8.02 -20.07
N VAL A 412 -7.50 8.06 -18.98
CA VAL A 412 -6.90 9.30 -18.46
C VAL A 412 -5.38 9.23 -18.62
N PRO A 413 -4.75 10.10 -19.42
CA PRO A 413 -3.29 10.23 -19.39
C PRO A 413 -2.85 10.77 -18.03
N HIS A 414 -1.87 10.15 -17.39
CA HIS A 414 -1.34 10.60 -16.10
C HIS A 414 0.21 10.54 -16.08
N ILE A 415 0.83 11.18 -15.09
CA ILE A 415 2.30 11.13 -14.89
C ILE A 415 2.63 10.44 -13.56
N GLY A 416 2.92 9.12 -13.59
CA GLY A 416 3.20 8.31 -12.38
C GLY A 416 4.61 7.76 -12.33
N GLY A 417 5.23 7.58 -13.49
CA GLY A 417 6.67 7.39 -13.63
C GLY A 417 7.18 7.77 -15.01
N ARG A 418 6.29 7.85 -15.99
CA ARG A 418 6.58 8.21 -17.39
C ARG A 418 5.69 9.37 -17.78
N ARG A 419 6.19 10.23 -18.65
CA ARG A 419 5.38 11.31 -19.21
C ARG A 419 4.48 10.72 -20.28
N SER A 420 3.20 11.06 -20.23
CA SER A 420 2.26 10.66 -21.27
C SER A 420 2.25 11.71 -22.37
N ASP A 421 2.48 11.25 -23.59
CA ASP A 421 2.33 12.01 -24.82
C ASP A 421 1.16 11.45 -25.64
N PHE A 422 0.65 12.29 -26.55
CA PHE A 422 -0.51 12.06 -27.45
C PHE A 422 -1.90 12.19 -26.81
#